data_AF-A0A9P0EZ47-F1
#
_entry.id   AF-A0A9P0EZ47-F1
#
_cell.length_a   1.000
_cell.length_b   1.000
_cell.length_c   1.000
_cell.angle_alpha   90.00
_cell.angle_beta   90.00
_cell.angle_gamma   90.00
#
_symmetry.space_group_name_H-M   'P 1'
#
loop_
_entity.id
_entity.type
_entity.pdbx_description
1 polymer ?
#
loop_
_entity_poly.entity_id
_entity_poly.type
_entity_poly.pdbx_seq_one_letter_code
_entity_poly.pdbx_strand_id
1 'polypeptide(L)'
;MEFWNETPEITANPSLCIGLVTILLIFYIQQRWKYRRIHQFMKTLQGPPCIPYIGNAYFALQINDRNLCNVLKRQIEKFPNGGYWVKNMPWFVTGDLKVINALLSSSQNIDKSYIYSYFKEHAAGIICANGEDWRLIRKTVNPSFHASVLKSFGSTYRHHTKTFIEKVEKFADDEMMADLFVPLHLCTMDFICESMMGCRMNIQKRDLTFLSTNLERSTEMIHTRLFNVLLQPDLIYYLLGKKQEINNCVKGMHALAKEIVELQTRRRDDARQSKSETEMVPVFMENLLKAIESGIIPKERAVDETVDMIIAGVSTHSVPSNS
;
A
#
# COMPACT_ATOMS: atom_id res chain seq x y z
N MET A 1 -1.46 -64.02 -2.68
CA MET A 1 -2.24 -62.87 -3.19
C MET A 1 -2.77 -62.10 -1.99
N GLU A 2 -1.88 -61.64 -1.10
CA GLU A 2 -2.25 -60.93 0.15
C GLU A 2 -1.08 -60.01 0.49
N PHE A 3 -1.11 -58.77 0.00
CA PHE A 3 -0.10 -57.75 0.29
C PHE A 3 -0.72 -56.34 0.40
N TRP A 4 -1.97 -56.29 0.85
CA TRP A 4 -2.70 -55.06 1.16
C TRP A 4 -3.68 -55.37 2.29
N ASN A 5 -3.37 -54.99 3.54
CA ASN A 5 -4.36 -54.71 4.61
C ASN A 5 -3.72 -54.37 5.96
N GLU A 6 -2.78 -53.42 6.01
CA GLU A 6 -2.47 -52.74 7.26
C GLU A 6 -2.43 -51.23 7.02
N THR A 7 -3.61 -50.60 7.10
CA THR A 7 -3.70 -49.15 7.31
C THR A 7 -3.65 -48.90 8.82
N PRO A 8 -2.71 -48.10 9.35
CA PRO A 8 -2.67 -47.81 10.77
C PRO A 8 -3.90 -46.96 11.14
N GLU A 9 -4.75 -47.49 12.03
CA GLU A 9 -5.83 -46.72 12.64
C GLU A 9 -5.23 -45.61 13.51
N ILE A 10 -5.30 -44.36 13.02
CA ILE A 10 -4.99 -43.19 13.82
C ILE A 10 -6.12 -43.02 14.83
N THR A 11 -6.05 -43.73 15.97
CA THR A 11 -6.99 -43.51 17.08
C THR A 11 -6.64 -42.18 17.74
N ALA A 12 -7.29 -41.10 17.33
CA ALA A 12 -7.17 -39.80 17.98
C ALA A 12 -7.58 -39.93 19.45
N ASN A 13 -6.65 -39.66 20.37
CA ASN A 13 -6.86 -39.84 21.80
C ASN A 13 -7.98 -38.87 22.27
N PRO A 14 -9.13 -39.35 22.77
CA PRO A 14 -10.30 -38.51 23.02
C PRO A 14 -10.05 -37.40 24.06
N SER A 15 -9.11 -37.62 24.98
CA SER A 15 -8.65 -36.60 25.94
C SER A 15 -7.95 -35.41 25.27
N LEU A 16 -7.16 -35.66 24.21
CA LEU A 16 -6.53 -34.60 23.41
C LEU A 16 -7.57 -33.80 22.63
N CYS A 17 -8.58 -34.46 22.05
CA CYS A 17 -9.68 -33.79 21.36
C CYS A 17 -10.49 -32.89 22.31
N ILE A 18 -10.81 -33.36 23.52
CA ILE A 18 -11.50 -32.58 24.54
C ILE A 18 -10.65 -31.37 24.99
N GLY A 19 -9.34 -31.57 25.20
CA GLY A 19 -8.40 -30.50 25.50
C GLY A 19 -8.36 -29.42 24.41
N LEU A 20 -8.31 -29.83 23.14
CA LEU A 20 -8.32 -28.92 22.00
C LEU A 20 -9.63 -28.13 21.90
N VAL A 21 -10.77 -28.80 22.05
CA VAL A 21 -12.09 -28.16 22.00
C VAL A 21 -12.28 -27.16 23.14
N THR A 22 -11.85 -27.50 24.36
CA THR A 22 -11.92 -26.59 25.52
C THR A 22 -11.02 -25.36 25.34
N ILE A 23 -9.81 -25.53 24.83
CA ILE A 23 -8.91 -24.40 24.50
C ILE A 23 -9.55 -23.49 23.44
N LEU A 24 -10.11 -24.05 22.37
CA LEU A 24 -10.79 -23.28 21.32
C LEU A 24 -12.02 -22.54 21.87
N LEU A 25 -12.79 -23.16 22.77
CA LEU A 25 -13.93 -22.53 23.45
C LEU A 25 -13.50 -21.37 24.35
N ILE A 26 -12.46 -21.56 25.16
CA ILE A 26 -11.91 -20.50 26.01
C ILE A 26 -11.43 -19.33 25.15
N PHE A 27 -10.69 -19.62 24.07
CA PHE A 27 -10.21 -18.59 23.14
C PHE A 27 -11.38 -17.83 22.48
N TYR A 28 -12.42 -18.54 22.05
CA TYR A 28 -13.63 -17.93 21.49
C TYR A 28 -14.36 -17.04 22.50
N ILE A 29 -14.53 -17.49 23.74
CA ILE A 29 -15.17 -16.71 24.81
C ILE A 29 -14.35 -15.47 25.13
N GLN A 30 -13.02 -15.61 25.27
CA GLN A 30 -12.12 -14.48 25.50
C GLN A 30 -12.19 -13.45 24.37
N GLN A 31 -12.21 -13.91 23.11
CA GLN A 31 -12.34 -13.03 21.95
C GLN A 31 -13.70 -12.30 21.96
N ARG A 32 -14.81 -13.02 22.20
CA ARG A 32 -16.15 -12.43 22.32
C ARG A 32 -16.24 -11.40 23.44
N TRP A 33 -15.61 -11.66 24.58
CA TRP A 33 -15.54 -10.73 25.71
C TRP A 33 -14.71 -9.49 25.39
N LYS A 34 -13.51 -9.67 24.82
CA LYS A 34 -12.61 -8.58 24.42
C LYS A 34 -13.31 -7.62 23.46
N TYR A 35 -14.07 -8.14 22.50
CA TYR A 35 -14.76 -7.34 21.49
C TYR A 35 -16.26 -7.13 21.78
N ARG A 36 -16.72 -7.28 23.03
CA ARG A 36 -18.15 -7.20 23.38
C ARG A 36 -18.81 -5.87 23.00
N ARG A 37 -18.09 -4.76 23.18
CA ARG A 37 -18.60 -3.41 22.84
C ARG A 37 -18.82 -3.26 21.34
N ILE A 38 -17.89 -3.79 20.53
CA ILE A 38 -18.03 -3.84 19.07
C ILE A 38 -19.24 -4.67 18.69
N HIS A 39 -19.42 -5.86 19.27
CA HIS A 39 -20.58 -6.70 18.96
C HIS A 39 -21.90 -6.02 19.36
N GLN A 40 -21.94 -5.29 20.48
CA GLN A 40 -23.11 -4.50 20.88
C GLN A 40 -23.40 -3.37 19.89
N PHE A 41 -22.38 -2.62 19.47
CA PHE A 41 -22.52 -1.57 18.46
C PHE A 41 -22.96 -2.13 17.10
N MET A 42 -22.36 -3.22 16.63
CA MET A 42 -22.73 -3.84 15.35
C MET A 42 -24.17 -4.36 15.34
N LYS A 43 -24.75 -4.70 16.49
CA LYS A 43 -26.18 -5.07 16.60
C LYS A 43 -27.13 -3.88 16.41
N THR A 44 -26.68 -2.64 16.63
CA THR A 44 -27.52 -1.45 16.42
C THR A 44 -27.53 -1.01 14.96
N LEU A 45 -26.60 -1.52 14.16
CA LEU A 45 -26.47 -1.17 12.75
C LEU A 45 -27.37 -2.05 11.89
N GLN A 46 -27.90 -1.47 10.82
CA GLN A 46 -28.53 -2.25 9.76
C GLN A 46 -27.45 -2.92 8.92
N GLY A 47 -27.76 -4.04 8.29
CA GLY A 47 -26.81 -4.72 7.43
C GLY A 47 -27.41 -5.94 6.76
N PRO A 48 -26.73 -6.48 5.73
CA PRO A 48 -27.15 -7.70 5.09
C PRO A 48 -27.01 -8.92 6.04
N PRO A 49 -27.81 -9.97 5.81
CA PRO A 49 -27.78 -11.17 6.65
C PRO A 49 -26.37 -11.79 6.69
N CYS A 50 -25.90 -12.13 7.88
CA CYS A 50 -24.61 -12.77 8.09
C CYS A 50 -24.73 -14.29 7.98
N ILE A 51 -23.90 -14.91 7.15
CA ILE A 51 -23.76 -16.37 7.13
C ILE A 51 -22.95 -16.80 8.36
N PRO A 52 -23.29 -17.91 9.05
CA PRO A 52 -22.48 -18.41 10.17
C PRO A 52 -20.99 -18.57 9.81
N TYR A 53 -20.10 -18.16 10.72
CA TYR A 53 -18.63 -18.19 10.63
C TYR A 53 -17.95 -17.35 9.53
N ILE A 54 -18.61 -17.18 8.39
CA ILE A 54 -18.10 -16.42 7.23
C ILE A 54 -18.54 -14.96 7.29
N GLY A 55 -19.72 -14.70 7.88
CA GLY A 55 -20.37 -13.40 7.92
C GLY A 55 -20.85 -12.97 6.53
N ASN A 56 -20.55 -11.73 6.19
CA ASN A 56 -20.73 -11.06 4.91
C ASN A 56 -19.53 -11.21 3.96
N ALA A 57 -18.57 -12.11 4.23
CA ALA A 57 -17.42 -12.28 3.33
C ALA A 57 -17.80 -12.75 1.91
N TYR A 58 -19.02 -13.28 1.70
CA TYR A 58 -19.53 -13.57 0.36
C TYR A 58 -19.67 -12.31 -0.52
N PHE A 59 -19.76 -11.11 0.06
CA PHE A 59 -19.68 -9.87 -0.72
C PHE A 59 -18.30 -9.67 -1.32
N ALA A 60 -17.23 -10.13 -0.66
CA ALA A 60 -15.88 -10.05 -1.23
C ALA A 60 -15.78 -10.84 -2.54
N LEU A 61 -16.54 -11.94 -2.69
CA LEU A 61 -16.61 -12.70 -3.95
C LEU A 61 -17.34 -11.96 -5.08
N GLN A 62 -18.18 -10.98 -4.73
CA GLN A 62 -18.90 -10.14 -5.70
C GLN A 62 -18.12 -8.88 -6.06
N ILE A 63 -17.02 -8.59 -5.37
CA ILE A 63 -16.23 -7.37 -5.52
C ILE A 63 -14.96 -7.68 -6.32
N ASN A 64 -14.71 -6.86 -7.33
CA ASN A 64 -13.44 -6.76 -8.03
C ASN A 64 -13.07 -5.28 -8.20
N ASP A 65 -11.88 -5.06 -8.75
CA ASP A 65 -11.33 -3.75 -9.10
C ASP A 65 -12.28 -2.89 -9.95
N ARG A 66 -13.08 -3.51 -10.84
CA ARG A 66 -13.97 -2.79 -11.76
C ARG A 66 -15.33 -2.43 -11.18
N ASN A 67 -15.80 -3.17 -10.18
CA ASN A 67 -17.18 -3.03 -9.68
C ASN A 67 -17.27 -2.53 -8.23
N LEU A 68 -16.14 -2.40 -7.52
CA LEU A 68 -16.08 -1.98 -6.12
C LEU A 68 -16.97 -0.76 -5.83
N CYS A 69 -16.77 0.34 -6.57
CA CYS A 69 -17.50 1.59 -6.37
C CYS A 69 -19.01 1.40 -6.54
N ASN A 70 -19.42 0.63 -7.56
CA ASN A 70 -20.83 0.36 -7.83
C ASN A 70 -21.46 -0.53 -6.75
N VAL A 71 -20.74 -1.54 -6.26
CA VAL A 71 -21.19 -2.41 -5.17
C VAL A 71 -21.34 -1.61 -3.88
N LEU A 72 -20.33 -0.80 -3.52
CA LEU A 72 -20.37 0.06 -2.33
C LEU A 72 -21.51 1.08 -2.41
N LYS A 73 -21.72 1.71 -3.57
CA LYS A 73 -22.83 2.65 -3.76
C LYS A 73 -24.18 1.98 -3.50
N ARG A 74 -24.45 0.81 -4.10
CA ARG A 74 -25.69 0.05 -3.87
C ARG A 74 -25.85 -0.35 -2.39
N GLN A 75 -24.76 -0.72 -1.74
CA GLN A 75 -24.78 -1.07 -0.32
C GLN A 75 -25.10 0.13 0.57
N ILE A 76 -24.54 1.30 0.28
CA ILE A 76 -24.83 2.55 1.01
C ILE A 76 -26.27 3.00 0.78
N GLU A 77 -26.78 2.90 -0.45
CA GLU A 77 -28.18 3.23 -0.76
C GLU A 77 -29.17 2.33 0.00
N LYS A 78 -28.83 1.03 0.13
CA LYS A 78 -29.65 0.06 0.85
C LYS A 78 -29.48 0.13 2.38
N PHE A 79 -28.27 0.42 2.84
CA PHE A 79 -27.87 0.47 4.24
C PHE A 79 -26.96 1.70 4.49
N PRO A 80 -27.55 2.91 4.70
CA PRO A 80 -26.80 4.18 4.78
C PRO A 80 -25.70 4.26 5.84
N ASN A 81 -25.79 3.40 6.87
CA ASN A 81 -24.81 3.21 7.94
C ASN A 81 -24.68 1.70 8.23
N GLY A 82 -24.24 0.96 7.21
CA GLY A 82 -24.25 -0.49 7.20
C GLY A 82 -23.15 -1.12 8.04
N GLY A 83 -23.50 -2.10 8.87
CA GLY A 83 -22.58 -2.99 9.55
C GLY A 83 -22.39 -4.30 8.79
N TYR A 84 -21.13 -4.69 8.57
CA TYR A 84 -20.75 -5.91 7.87
C TYR A 84 -19.74 -6.70 8.71
N TRP A 85 -19.85 -8.02 8.72
CA TRP A 85 -18.87 -8.90 9.35
C TRP A 85 -18.10 -9.65 8.27
N VAL A 86 -16.79 -9.48 8.16
CA VAL A 86 -15.97 -10.30 7.27
C VAL A 86 -15.13 -11.21 8.16
N LYS A 87 -15.45 -12.51 8.18
CA LYS A 87 -14.92 -13.44 9.20
C LYS A 87 -15.24 -12.91 10.61
N ASN A 88 -14.23 -12.65 11.43
CA ASN A 88 -14.37 -12.07 12.78
C ASN A 88 -14.11 -10.55 12.82
N MET A 89 -14.00 -9.90 11.66
CA MET A 89 -13.68 -8.47 11.57
C MET A 89 -14.94 -7.65 11.28
N PRO A 90 -15.27 -6.65 12.12
CA PRO A 90 -16.36 -5.72 11.86
C PRO A 90 -15.94 -4.69 10.81
N TRP A 91 -16.86 -4.32 9.93
CA TRP A 91 -16.72 -3.25 8.97
C TRP A 91 -17.94 -2.36 9.05
N PHE A 92 -17.68 -1.05 9.07
CA PHE A 92 -18.71 -0.04 9.02
C PHE A 92 -18.58 0.72 7.71
N VAL A 93 -19.65 0.74 6.92
CA VAL A 93 -19.69 1.42 5.62
C VAL A 93 -20.77 2.48 5.68
N THR A 94 -20.40 3.71 5.36
CA THR A 94 -21.30 4.87 5.40
C THR A 94 -21.01 5.80 4.23
N GLY A 95 -22.07 6.44 3.74
CA GLY A 95 -21.98 7.60 2.85
C GLY A 95 -22.37 8.92 3.52
N ASP A 96 -22.64 8.91 4.84
CA ASP A 96 -23.06 10.09 5.58
C ASP A 96 -21.86 11.02 5.83
N LEU A 97 -21.92 12.22 5.25
CA LEU A 97 -20.88 13.23 5.37
C LEU A 97 -20.60 13.64 6.82
N LYS A 98 -21.60 13.65 7.71
CA LYS A 98 -21.40 13.99 9.12
C LYS A 98 -20.57 12.92 9.82
N VAL A 99 -20.87 11.65 9.52
CA VAL A 99 -20.14 10.51 10.09
C VAL A 99 -18.71 10.45 9.53
N ILE A 100 -18.56 10.60 8.21
CA ILE A 100 -17.25 10.65 7.55
C ILE A 100 -16.40 11.78 8.15
N ASN A 101 -16.96 12.98 8.33
CA ASN A 101 -16.24 14.10 8.92
C ASN A 101 -15.84 13.82 10.38
N ALA A 102 -16.73 13.26 11.19
CA ALA A 102 -16.41 12.88 12.57
C ALA A 102 -15.30 11.82 12.65
N LEU A 103 -15.29 10.86 11.71
CA LEU A 103 -14.27 9.82 11.65
C LEU A 103 -12.90 10.37 11.21
N LEU A 104 -12.86 11.17 10.13
CA LEU A 104 -11.63 11.66 9.52
C LEU A 104 -10.98 12.83 10.28
N SER A 105 -11.76 13.62 11.04
CA SER A 105 -11.24 14.71 11.87
C SER A 105 -10.67 14.24 13.21
N SER A 106 -10.99 13.01 13.63
CA SER A 106 -10.51 12.45 14.89
C SER A 106 -9.04 12.06 14.82
N SER A 107 -8.24 12.59 15.75
CA SER A 107 -6.83 12.20 15.93
C SER A 107 -6.64 10.79 16.52
N GLN A 108 -7.73 10.14 16.92
CA GLN A 108 -7.74 8.77 17.44
C GLN A 108 -7.90 7.72 16.32
N ASN A 109 -8.48 8.10 15.18
CA ASN A 109 -8.77 7.19 14.05
C ASN A 109 -7.64 7.19 13.01
N ILE A 110 -6.40 7.02 13.48
CA ILE A 110 -5.22 7.09 12.60
C ILE A 110 -4.71 5.72 12.15
N ASP A 111 -5.12 4.65 12.84
CA ASP A 111 -4.70 3.30 12.53
C ASP A 111 -5.39 2.78 11.27
N LYS A 112 -4.57 2.22 10.37
CA LYS A 112 -4.99 1.52 9.17
C LYS A 112 -5.56 0.15 9.51
N SER A 113 -6.52 -0.28 8.70
CA SER A 113 -7.05 -1.64 8.75
C SER A 113 -5.96 -2.66 8.43
N TYR A 114 -6.12 -3.88 8.94
CA TYR A 114 -5.20 -5.01 8.70
C TYR A 114 -4.95 -5.29 7.21
N ILE A 115 -5.86 -4.88 6.32
CA ILE A 115 -5.69 -5.01 4.86
C ILE A 115 -4.43 -4.30 4.35
N TYR A 116 -3.95 -3.26 5.03
CA TYR A 116 -2.71 -2.58 4.68
C TYR A 116 -1.47 -3.47 4.89
N SER A 117 -1.58 -4.56 5.67
CA SER A 117 -0.49 -5.55 5.77
C SER A 117 -0.15 -6.20 4.43
N TYR A 118 -1.08 -6.25 3.48
CA TYR A 118 -0.87 -6.80 2.14
C TYR A 118 -0.06 -5.88 1.21
N PHE A 119 0.11 -4.61 1.61
CA PHE A 119 0.88 -3.63 0.86
C PHE A 119 2.35 -3.56 1.31
N LYS A 120 2.72 -4.22 2.41
CA LYS A 120 4.05 -4.06 3.03
C LYS A 120 5.21 -4.41 2.10
N GLU A 121 5.02 -5.34 1.18
CA GLU A 121 6.01 -5.72 0.19
C GLU A 121 6.19 -4.64 -0.89
N HIS A 122 5.17 -3.83 -1.11
CA HIS A 122 5.11 -2.81 -2.16
C HIS A 122 5.46 -1.42 -1.62
N ALA A 123 4.95 -1.09 -0.44
CA ALA A 123 5.06 0.21 0.22
C ALA A 123 4.97 0.02 1.74
N ALA A 124 6.08 0.09 2.46
CA ALA A 124 6.16 -0.15 3.90
C ALA A 124 6.23 1.14 4.74
N GLY A 125 6.29 2.31 4.11
CA GLY A 125 6.44 3.61 4.76
C GLY A 125 5.13 4.15 5.34
N ILE A 126 4.91 5.46 5.18
CA ILE A 126 3.72 6.18 5.66
C ILE A 126 2.38 5.55 5.27
N ILE A 127 2.30 4.85 4.12
CA ILE A 127 1.07 4.21 3.65
C ILE A 127 0.61 3.12 4.63
N CYS A 128 1.56 2.39 5.22
CA CYS A 128 1.31 1.27 6.14
C CYS A 128 1.54 1.61 7.62
N ALA A 129 2.01 2.82 7.93
CA ALA A 129 2.29 3.28 9.28
C ALA A 129 1.01 3.50 10.11
N ASN A 130 1.08 3.23 11.42
CA ASN A 130 0.00 3.39 12.39
C ASN A 130 0.45 4.18 13.63
N GLY A 131 -0.49 4.67 14.43
CA GLY A 131 -0.21 5.24 15.75
C GLY A 131 0.89 6.31 15.77
N GLU A 132 1.82 6.16 16.72
CA GLU A 132 2.97 7.06 16.88
C GLU A 132 3.94 7.01 15.68
N ASP A 133 4.12 5.84 15.05
CA ASP A 133 5.00 5.70 13.87
C ASP A 133 4.50 6.60 12.73
N TRP A 134 3.20 6.55 12.44
CA TRP A 134 2.58 7.42 11.46
C TRP A 134 2.70 8.91 11.81
N ARG A 135 2.50 9.27 13.08
CA ARG A 135 2.61 10.67 13.55
C ARG A 135 4.03 11.19 13.35
N LEU A 136 5.02 10.36 13.68
CA LEU A 136 6.43 10.67 13.52
C LEU A 136 6.77 10.95 12.06
N ILE A 137 6.40 10.04 11.17
CA ILE A 137 6.71 10.16 9.74
C ILE A 137 6.01 11.36 9.12
N ARG A 138 4.70 11.54 9.40
CA ARG A 138 3.97 12.73 8.93
C ARG A 138 4.64 14.03 9.34
N LYS A 139 5.10 14.12 10.59
CA LYS A 139 5.81 15.31 11.08
C LYS A 139 7.08 15.58 10.26
N THR A 140 7.79 14.53 9.84
CA THR A 140 9.00 14.62 9.02
C THR A 140 8.70 15.01 7.57
N VAL A 141 7.68 14.42 6.94
CA VAL A 141 7.44 14.55 5.48
C VAL A 141 6.47 15.67 5.09
N ASN A 142 5.52 16.04 5.95
CA ASN A 142 4.51 17.07 5.61
C ASN A 142 5.08 18.44 5.19
N PRO A 143 6.19 18.96 5.77
CA PRO A 143 6.74 20.26 5.38
C PRO A 143 7.11 20.34 3.90
N SER A 144 7.42 19.21 3.27
CA SER A 144 7.80 19.11 1.86
C SER A 144 6.67 19.41 0.89
N PHE A 145 5.43 19.41 1.37
CA PHE A 145 4.23 19.67 0.58
C PHE A 145 3.66 21.07 0.78
N HIS A 146 4.40 21.96 1.46
CA HIS A 146 4.00 23.34 1.58
C HIS A 146 4.00 24.03 0.21
N ALA A 147 3.04 24.92 -0.05
CA ALA A 147 2.85 25.55 -1.36
C ALA A 147 4.10 26.30 -1.87
N SER A 148 4.95 26.81 -0.98
CA SER A 148 6.23 27.43 -1.33
C SER A 148 7.22 26.46 -1.97
N VAL A 149 7.24 25.20 -1.51
CA VAL A 149 8.10 24.14 -2.06
C VAL A 149 7.58 23.73 -3.43
N LEU A 150 6.26 23.52 -3.56
CA LEU A 150 5.65 23.09 -4.83
C LEU A 150 5.89 24.10 -5.98
N LYS A 151 5.99 25.40 -5.68
CA LYS A 151 6.30 26.44 -6.66
C LYS A 151 7.69 26.28 -7.30
N SER A 152 8.64 25.62 -6.65
CA SER A 152 9.97 25.40 -7.22
C SER A 152 10.01 24.27 -8.25
N PHE A 153 8.97 23.42 -8.31
CA PHE A 153 8.96 22.23 -9.17
C PHE A 153 8.76 22.53 -10.67
N GLY A 154 8.40 23.77 -11.03
CA GLY A 154 8.06 24.13 -12.41
C GLY A 154 9.20 23.91 -13.42
N SER A 155 10.46 24.13 -13.02
CA SER A 155 11.63 23.89 -13.89
C SER A 155 11.84 22.39 -14.13
N THR A 156 11.82 21.60 -13.07
CA THR A 156 11.93 20.12 -13.12
C THR A 156 10.79 19.50 -13.92
N TYR A 157 9.55 19.97 -13.70
CA TYR A 157 8.39 19.53 -14.48
C TYR A 157 8.61 19.76 -15.98
N ARG A 158 8.98 20.98 -16.37
CA ARG A 158 9.24 21.32 -17.78
C ARG A 158 10.35 20.46 -18.39
N HIS A 159 11.40 20.17 -17.63
CA HIS A 159 12.52 19.34 -18.10
C HIS A 159 12.08 17.90 -18.43
N HIS A 160 11.37 17.25 -17.52
CA HIS A 160 10.94 15.87 -17.73
C HIS A 160 9.80 15.74 -18.73
N THR A 161 8.88 16.70 -18.76
CA THR A 161 7.81 16.74 -19.78
C THR A 161 8.39 16.93 -21.19
N LYS A 162 9.47 17.71 -21.35
CA LYS A 162 10.16 17.80 -22.65
C LYS A 162 10.69 16.44 -23.11
N THR A 163 11.35 15.70 -22.22
CA THR A 163 11.85 14.35 -22.53
C THR A 163 10.72 13.38 -22.85
N PHE A 164 9.59 13.50 -22.15
CA PHE A 164 8.38 12.72 -22.41
C PHE A 164 7.81 13.02 -23.80
N ILE A 165 7.66 14.31 -24.16
CA ILE A 165 7.16 14.72 -25.49
C ILE A 165 8.08 14.17 -26.59
N GLU A 166 9.40 14.32 -26.46
CA GLU A 166 10.37 13.78 -27.43
C GLU A 166 10.26 12.25 -27.61
N LYS A 167 9.81 11.53 -26.57
CA LYS A 167 9.50 10.09 -26.68
C LYS A 167 8.16 9.84 -27.34
N VAL A 168 7.13 10.62 -27.00
CA VAL A 168 5.78 10.48 -27.55
C VAL A 168 5.75 10.80 -29.04
N GLU A 169 6.49 11.82 -29.48
CA GLU A 169 6.59 12.22 -30.89
C GLU A 169 7.06 11.05 -31.78
N LYS A 170 7.95 10.18 -31.28
CA LYS A 170 8.42 9.00 -32.03
C LYS A 170 7.31 7.98 -32.30
N PHE A 171 6.29 7.91 -31.45
CA PHE A 171 5.14 7.03 -31.67
C PHE A 171 4.11 7.66 -32.62
N ALA A 172 4.13 8.98 -32.79
CA ALA A 172 3.20 9.68 -33.67
C ALA A 172 3.50 9.42 -35.17
N ASP A 173 4.75 9.07 -35.49
CA ASP A 173 5.19 8.75 -36.85
C ASP A 173 4.70 7.37 -37.35
N ASP A 174 4.25 6.48 -36.44
CA ASP A 174 4.00 5.07 -36.74
C ASP A 174 2.51 4.71 -37.03
N GLU A 175 1.58 5.69 -37.11
CA GLU A 175 0.12 5.51 -37.32
C GLU A 175 -0.59 4.48 -36.40
N MET A 176 0.11 3.94 -35.39
CA MET A 176 -0.42 2.96 -34.44
C MET A 176 -0.93 3.61 -33.16
N MET A 177 -1.93 2.98 -32.54
CA MET A 177 -2.38 3.34 -31.19
C MET A 177 -1.23 3.16 -30.19
N ALA A 178 -0.73 4.27 -29.64
CA ALA A 178 0.37 4.27 -28.69
C ALA A 178 -0.14 4.22 -27.24
N ASP A 179 0.35 3.26 -26.45
CA ASP A 179 0.12 3.24 -25.00
C ASP A 179 1.03 4.26 -24.31
N LEU A 180 0.43 5.37 -23.86
CA LEU A 180 1.12 6.44 -23.15
C LEU A 180 1.32 6.18 -21.66
N PHE A 181 0.74 5.09 -21.12
CA PHE A 181 0.77 4.79 -19.70
C PHE A 181 2.20 4.56 -19.19
N VAL A 182 2.98 3.72 -19.88
CA VAL A 182 4.37 3.44 -19.50
C VAL A 182 5.25 4.69 -19.64
N PRO A 183 5.28 5.42 -20.76
CA PRO A 183 6.03 6.67 -20.86
C PRO A 183 5.66 7.69 -19.77
N LEU A 184 4.38 7.81 -19.42
CA LEU A 184 3.90 8.73 -18.40
C LEU A 184 4.39 8.30 -17.01
N HIS A 185 4.34 7.00 -16.68
CA HIS A 185 4.92 6.45 -15.44
C HIS A 185 6.39 6.83 -15.29
N LEU A 186 7.20 6.60 -16.33
CA LEU A 186 8.63 6.91 -16.27
C LEU A 186 8.87 8.42 -16.11
N CYS A 187 8.07 9.26 -16.78
CA CYS A 187 8.13 10.72 -16.61
C CYS A 187 7.81 11.16 -15.19
N THR A 188 6.73 10.64 -14.60
CA THR A 188 6.35 10.97 -13.22
C THR A 188 7.38 10.48 -12.22
N MET A 189 7.96 9.28 -12.40
CA MET A 189 9.04 8.78 -11.56
C MET A 189 10.26 9.71 -11.60
N ASP A 190 10.71 10.11 -12.79
CA ASP A 190 11.84 11.03 -12.95
C ASP A 190 11.55 12.38 -12.28
N PHE A 191 10.35 12.93 -12.51
CA PHE A 191 9.91 14.17 -11.90
C PHE A 191 9.94 14.11 -10.37
N ILE A 192 9.42 13.05 -9.75
CA ILE A 192 9.43 12.90 -8.29
C ILE A 192 10.86 12.72 -7.78
N CYS A 193 11.67 11.90 -8.44
CA CYS A 193 13.07 11.69 -8.05
C CYS A 193 13.87 12.99 -8.06
N GLU A 194 13.67 13.86 -9.05
CA GLU A 194 14.38 15.13 -9.11
C GLU A 194 13.78 16.17 -8.15
N SER A 195 12.46 16.35 -8.15
CA SER A 195 11.79 17.42 -7.38
C SER A 195 11.76 17.15 -5.87
N MET A 196 11.53 15.91 -5.45
CA MET A 196 11.44 15.52 -4.04
C MET A 196 12.74 14.92 -3.53
N MET A 197 13.49 14.21 -4.40
CA MET A 197 14.70 13.51 -4.00
C MET A 197 16.02 14.18 -4.38
N GLY A 198 16.00 15.19 -5.24
CA GLY A 198 17.19 15.90 -5.69
C GLY A 198 18.10 15.04 -6.57
N CYS A 199 17.57 13.94 -7.14
CA CYS A 199 18.31 12.96 -7.90
C CYS A 199 17.74 12.86 -9.33
N ARG A 200 18.54 13.27 -10.32
CA ARG A 200 18.22 13.05 -11.72
C ARG A 200 18.57 11.63 -12.14
N MET A 201 17.60 10.72 -12.03
CA MET A 201 17.78 9.29 -12.30
C MET A 201 17.76 8.92 -13.79
N ASN A 202 17.23 9.82 -14.63
CA ASN A 202 17.11 9.65 -16.09
C ASN A 202 16.38 8.34 -16.47
N ILE A 203 15.35 7.99 -15.69
CA ILE A 203 14.55 6.76 -15.83
C ILE A 203 13.94 6.66 -17.23
N GLN A 204 13.44 7.79 -17.76
CA GLN A 204 12.94 7.85 -19.13
C GLN A 204 14.05 7.51 -20.13
N LYS A 205 15.21 8.16 -20.07
CA LYS A 205 16.28 7.97 -21.06
C LYS A 205 16.93 6.58 -20.97
N ARG A 206 16.99 5.99 -19.78
CA ARG A 206 17.47 4.62 -19.54
C ARG A 206 16.45 3.55 -19.92
N ASP A 207 15.24 3.96 -20.29
CA ASP A 207 14.13 3.10 -20.70
C ASP A 207 13.82 1.98 -19.69
N LEU A 208 13.74 2.34 -18.41
CA LEU A 208 13.46 1.40 -17.31
C LEU A 208 11.97 1.04 -17.24
N THR A 209 11.38 0.63 -18.36
CA THR A 209 9.96 0.28 -18.51
C THR A 209 9.51 -0.82 -17.55
N PHE A 210 10.43 -1.69 -17.13
CA PHE A 210 10.18 -2.72 -16.11
C PHE A 210 9.72 -2.13 -14.77
N LEU A 211 10.10 -0.88 -14.42
CA LEU A 211 9.62 -0.24 -13.20
C LEU A 211 8.12 0.03 -13.27
N SER A 212 7.63 0.46 -14.43
CA SER A 212 6.21 0.70 -14.66
C SER A 212 5.41 -0.60 -14.66
N THR A 213 5.83 -1.58 -15.46
CA THR A 213 5.10 -2.85 -15.61
C THR A 213 5.11 -3.67 -14.32
N ASN A 214 6.22 -3.68 -13.57
CA ASN A 214 6.25 -4.33 -12.26
C ASN A 214 5.43 -3.60 -11.20
N LEU A 215 5.32 -2.27 -11.28
CA LEU A 215 4.46 -1.49 -10.39
C LEU A 215 2.99 -1.85 -10.61
N GLU A 216 2.55 -1.90 -11.87
CA GLU A 216 1.20 -2.32 -12.23
C GLU A 216 0.94 -3.76 -11.77
N ARG A 217 1.86 -4.68 -12.09
CA ARG A 217 1.74 -6.09 -11.69
C ARG A 217 1.62 -6.27 -10.19
N SER A 218 2.48 -5.62 -9.40
CA SER A 218 2.42 -5.71 -7.94
C SER A 218 1.13 -5.10 -7.38
N THR A 219 0.63 -4.02 -7.97
CA THR A 219 -0.68 -3.42 -7.63
C THR A 219 -1.84 -4.38 -7.90
N GLU A 220 -1.85 -5.02 -9.08
CA GLU A 220 -2.84 -6.04 -9.46
C GLU A 220 -2.82 -7.23 -8.47
N MET A 221 -1.64 -7.69 -8.08
CA MET A 221 -1.48 -8.77 -7.10
C MET A 221 -2.04 -8.39 -5.72
N ILE A 222 -1.84 -7.15 -5.27
CA ILE A 222 -2.41 -6.66 -4.01
C ILE A 222 -3.93 -6.58 -4.09
N HIS A 223 -4.47 -6.02 -5.18
CA HIS A 223 -5.92 -5.97 -5.40
C HIS A 223 -6.54 -7.38 -5.43
N THR A 224 -5.90 -8.31 -6.14
CA THR A 224 -6.34 -9.71 -6.20
C THR A 224 -6.34 -10.34 -4.80
N ARG A 225 -5.30 -10.09 -4.00
CA ARG A 225 -5.21 -10.58 -2.61
C ARG A 225 -6.27 -9.95 -1.70
N LEU A 226 -6.58 -8.67 -1.89
CA LEU A 226 -7.57 -7.92 -1.10
C LEU A 226 -8.97 -8.53 -1.25
N PHE A 227 -9.39 -8.80 -2.49
CA PHE A 227 -10.74 -9.27 -2.79
C PHE A 227 -10.90 -10.80 -2.78
N ASN A 228 -9.81 -11.56 -2.95
CA ASN A 228 -9.86 -13.02 -2.87
C ASN A 228 -9.57 -13.51 -1.44
N VAL A 229 -10.65 -13.87 -0.72
CA VAL A 229 -10.60 -14.38 0.65
C VAL A 229 -9.69 -15.60 0.83
N LEU A 230 -9.49 -16.41 -0.23
CA LEU A 230 -8.62 -17.59 -0.22
C LEU A 230 -7.13 -17.22 -0.28
N LEU A 231 -6.79 -16.06 -0.87
CA LEU A 231 -5.40 -15.57 -0.98
C LEU A 231 -4.97 -14.70 0.20
N GLN A 232 -5.90 -14.28 1.06
CA GLN A 232 -5.60 -13.46 2.22
C GLN A 232 -4.61 -14.10 3.21
N PRO A 233 -4.73 -15.40 3.58
CA PRO A 233 -3.80 -16.01 4.53
C PRO A 233 -2.37 -16.05 4.00
N ASP A 234 -1.41 -15.57 4.80
CA ASP A 234 0.02 -15.50 4.44
C ASP A 234 0.59 -16.86 4.01
N LEU A 235 0.20 -17.94 4.71
CA LEU A 235 0.66 -19.29 4.39
C LEU A 235 0.24 -19.72 2.99
N ILE A 236 -1.04 -19.51 2.62
CA ILE A 236 -1.54 -19.86 1.28
C ILE A 236 -0.82 -19.00 0.23
N TYR A 237 -0.69 -17.70 0.49
CA TYR A 237 -0.01 -16.77 -0.42
C TYR A 237 1.46 -17.14 -0.64
N TYR A 238 2.14 -17.61 0.41
CA TYR A 238 3.51 -18.11 0.35
C TYR A 238 3.61 -19.44 -0.41
N LEU A 239 2.77 -20.43 -0.08
CA LEU A 239 2.78 -21.76 -0.71
C LEU A 239 2.48 -21.70 -2.22
N LEU A 240 1.64 -20.74 -2.65
CA LEU A 240 1.36 -20.48 -4.06
C LEU A 240 2.47 -19.71 -4.79
N GLY A 241 3.59 -19.40 -4.13
CA GLY A 241 4.71 -18.63 -4.68
C GLY A 241 4.42 -17.14 -4.89
N LYS A 242 3.23 -16.65 -4.53
CA LYS A 242 2.81 -15.25 -4.76
C LYS A 242 3.65 -14.25 -3.99
N LYS A 243 4.10 -14.62 -2.78
CA LYS A 243 5.03 -13.82 -1.98
C LYS A 243 6.37 -13.58 -2.70
N GLN A 244 6.90 -14.59 -3.40
CA GLN A 244 8.14 -14.44 -4.16
C GLN A 244 7.91 -13.61 -5.42
N GLU A 245 6.80 -13.83 -6.11
CA GLU A 245 6.40 -13.08 -7.30
C GLU A 245 6.30 -11.57 -7.01
N ILE A 246 5.60 -11.16 -5.94
CA ILE A 246 5.49 -9.73 -5.58
C ILE A 246 6.84 -9.13 -5.18
N ASN A 247 7.66 -9.87 -4.43
CA ASN A 247 9.01 -9.43 -4.05
C ASN A 247 9.91 -9.20 -5.28
N ASN A 248 9.75 -10.01 -6.33
CA ASN A 248 10.49 -9.83 -7.57
C ASN A 248 10.04 -8.56 -8.32
N CYS A 249 8.72 -8.30 -8.37
CA CYS A 249 8.19 -7.08 -8.99
C CYS A 249 8.71 -5.81 -8.31
N VAL A 250 8.61 -5.75 -6.97
CA VAL A 250 8.92 -4.53 -6.20
C VAL A 250 10.43 -4.29 -6.04
N LYS A 251 11.27 -5.29 -6.33
CA LYS A 251 12.74 -5.23 -6.19
C LYS A 251 13.36 -4.04 -6.90
N GLY A 252 12.90 -3.74 -8.12
CA GLY A 252 13.41 -2.64 -8.92
C GLY A 252 13.19 -1.27 -8.27
N MET A 253 11.98 -1.05 -7.75
CA MET A 253 11.62 0.21 -7.09
C MET A 253 12.38 0.40 -5.78
N HIS A 254 12.51 -0.66 -4.98
CA HIS A 254 13.28 -0.62 -3.75
C HIS A 254 14.77 -0.39 -4.01
N ALA A 255 15.33 -0.99 -5.08
CA ALA A 255 16.71 -0.74 -5.48
C ALA A 255 16.93 0.72 -5.90
N LEU A 256 16.01 1.30 -6.67
CA LEU A 256 16.04 2.71 -7.07
C LEU A 256 16.01 3.63 -5.84
N ALA A 257 15.08 3.40 -4.91
CA ALA A 257 14.97 4.18 -3.68
C ALA A 257 16.23 4.07 -2.81
N LYS A 258 16.80 2.86 -2.69
CA LYS A 258 18.06 2.63 -1.97
C LYS A 258 19.23 3.40 -2.60
N GLU A 259 19.34 3.36 -3.93
CA GLU A 259 20.35 4.13 -4.68
C GLU A 259 20.23 5.64 -4.39
N ILE A 260 19.01 6.19 -4.43
CA ILE A 260 18.73 7.60 -4.13
C ILE A 260 19.17 7.98 -2.71
N VAL A 261 18.76 7.20 -1.71
CA VAL A 261 19.11 7.47 -0.29
C VAL A 261 20.62 7.41 -0.08
N GLU A 262 21.30 6.41 -0.67
CA GLU A 262 22.75 6.27 -0.60
C GLU A 262 23.49 7.43 -1.28
N LEU A 263 23.07 7.84 -2.47
CA LEU A 263 23.65 8.98 -3.18
C LEU A 263 23.52 10.27 -2.38
N GLN A 264 22.33 10.54 -1.81
CA GLN A 264 22.10 11.77 -1.06
C GLN A 264 22.83 11.78 0.29
N THR A 265 22.96 10.62 0.93
CA THR A 265 23.79 10.49 2.15
C THR A 265 25.24 10.82 1.84
N ARG A 266 25.81 10.22 0.77
CA ARG A 266 27.20 10.48 0.35
C ARG A 266 27.43 11.95 0.00
N ARG A 267 26.56 12.55 -0.82
CA ARG A 267 26.66 13.98 -1.19
C ARG A 267 26.68 14.89 0.03
N ARG A 268 25.86 14.58 1.03
CA ARG A 268 25.78 15.34 2.28
C ARG A 268 27.03 15.18 3.14
N ASP A 269 27.61 13.97 3.19
CA ASP A 269 28.87 13.72 3.90
C ASP A 269 30.06 14.42 3.21
N ASP A 270 30.12 14.38 1.88
CA ASP A 270 31.15 15.06 1.09
C ASP A 270 31.06 16.59 1.24
N ALA A 271 29.85 17.14 1.25
CA ALA A 271 29.64 18.57 1.48
C ALA A 271 30.10 19.02 2.87
N ARG A 272 29.87 18.20 3.90
CA ARG A 272 30.37 18.44 5.27
C ARG A 272 31.89 18.44 5.34
N GLN A 273 32.54 17.52 4.64
CA GLN A 273 34.00 17.40 4.64
C GLN A 273 34.68 18.53 3.86
N SER A 274 34.10 18.91 2.71
CA SER A 274 34.67 19.91 1.81
C SER A 274 34.38 21.37 2.21
N LYS A 275 33.51 21.62 3.21
CA LYS A 275 32.97 22.98 3.53
C LYS A 275 32.43 23.71 2.29
N SER A 276 31.97 22.96 1.29
CA SER A 276 31.39 23.50 0.07
C SER A 276 29.94 23.91 0.32
N GLU A 277 29.47 24.96 -0.37
CA GLU A 277 28.03 25.25 -0.44
C GLU A 277 27.33 24.02 -1.04
N THR A 278 26.47 23.39 -0.24
CA THR A 278 25.73 22.21 -0.68
C THR A 278 24.72 22.63 -1.73
N GLU A 279 24.71 21.95 -2.87
CA GLU A 279 23.63 22.05 -3.85
C GLU A 279 22.28 21.87 -3.12
N MET A 280 21.30 22.73 -3.39
CA MET A 280 20.06 22.79 -2.61
C MET A 280 19.32 21.44 -2.64
N VAL A 281 19.43 20.67 -1.56
CA VAL A 281 18.71 19.40 -1.40
C VAL A 281 17.23 19.71 -1.19
N PRO A 282 16.31 19.04 -1.91
CA PRO A 282 14.89 19.25 -1.68
C PRO A 282 14.45 18.95 -0.25
N VAL A 283 13.46 19.71 0.21
CA VAL A 283 12.98 19.68 1.62
C VAL A 283 12.63 18.29 2.11
N PHE A 284 12.06 17.43 1.24
CA PHE A 284 11.75 16.05 1.57
C PHE A 284 12.97 15.22 1.95
N MET A 285 13.96 15.11 1.06
CA MET A 285 15.18 14.38 1.38
C MET A 285 15.98 15.03 2.49
N GLU A 286 15.99 16.36 2.56
CA GLU A 286 16.66 17.06 3.66
C GLU A 286 16.08 16.64 5.03
N ASN A 287 14.76 16.59 5.16
CA ASN A 287 14.10 16.18 6.38
C ASN A 287 14.35 14.70 6.71
N LEU A 288 14.30 13.80 5.71
CA LEU A 288 14.63 12.39 5.91
C LEU A 288 16.06 12.20 6.40
N LEU A 289 17.05 12.86 5.76
CA LEU A 289 18.45 12.75 6.16
C LEU A 289 18.69 13.30 7.57
N LYS A 290 18.08 14.44 7.93
CA LYS A 290 18.13 14.97 9.30
C LYS A 290 17.53 13.99 10.32
N ALA A 291 16.43 13.32 9.97
CA ALA A 291 15.79 12.34 10.83
C ALA A 291 16.65 11.08 11.03
N ILE A 292 17.36 10.63 9.99
CA ILE A 292 18.37 9.56 10.09
C ILE A 292 19.50 9.96 11.03
N GLU A 293 20.08 11.15 10.82
CA GLU A 293 21.21 11.66 11.61
C GLU A 293 20.88 11.83 13.09
N SER A 294 19.65 12.24 13.38
CA SER A 294 19.15 12.40 14.74
C SER A 294 18.77 11.06 15.40
N GLY A 295 18.90 9.94 14.69
CA GLY A 295 18.50 8.61 15.16
C GLY A 295 16.99 8.44 15.32
N ILE A 296 16.19 9.34 14.73
CA ILE A 296 14.73 9.32 14.83
C ILE A 296 14.14 8.20 13.97
N ILE A 297 14.70 7.99 12.78
CA ILE A 297 14.32 6.90 11.87
C ILE A 297 15.56 6.13 11.41
N PRO A 298 15.48 4.81 11.24
CA PRO A 298 16.55 4.03 10.63
C PRO A 298 16.65 4.32 9.13
N LYS A 299 17.80 4.02 8.52
CA LYS A 299 18.05 4.24 7.10
C LYS A 299 17.09 3.45 6.21
N GLU A 300 16.78 2.22 6.62
CA GLU A 300 15.82 1.34 5.95
C GLU A 300 14.45 2.01 5.87
N ARG A 301 14.03 2.72 6.94
CA ARG A 301 12.77 3.43 6.93
C ARG A 301 12.77 4.58 5.93
N ALA A 302 13.88 5.31 5.78
CA ALA A 302 13.97 6.35 4.76
C ALA A 302 13.83 5.79 3.35
N VAL A 303 14.35 4.58 3.08
CA VAL A 303 14.14 3.89 1.81
C VAL A 303 12.66 3.58 1.61
N ASP A 304 11.97 3.05 2.63
CA ASP A 304 10.52 2.79 2.56
C ASP A 304 9.72 4.07 2.27
N GLU A 305 10.04 5.19 2.92
CA GLU A 305 9.39 6.48 2.66
C GLU A 305 9.66 7.01 1.25
N THR A 306 10.87 6.80 0.72
CA THR A 306 11.19 7.14 -0.68
C THR A 306 10.40 6.28 -1.66
N VAL A 307 10.24 4.98 -1.40
CA VAL A 307 9.39 4.08 -2.20
C VAL A 307 7.95 4.54 -2.19
N ASP A 308 7.37 4.77 -1.00
CA ASP A 308 5.99 5.24 -0.83
C ASP A 308 5.75 6.54 -1.59
N MET A 309 6.70 7.48 -1.56
CA MET A 309 6.58 8.76 -2.27
C MET A 309 6.51 8.58 -3.79
N ILE A 310 7.39 7.75 -4.35
CA ILE A 310 7.44 7.49 -5.79
C ILE A 310 6.15 6.78 -6.22
N ILE A 311 5.77 5.72 -5.50
CA ILE A 311 4.58 4.92 -5.83
C ILE A 311 3.31 5.76 -5.74
N ALA A 312 3.12 6.50 -4.63
CA ALA A 312 1.94 7.31 -4.44
C ALA A 312 1.82 8.39 -5.53
N GLY A 313 2.93 9.05 -5.88
CA GLY A 313 2.93 10.04 -6.93
C GLY A 313 2.66 9.45 -8.31
N VAL A 314 3.30 8.33 -8.67
CA VAL A 314 3.06 7.67 -9.97
C VAL A 314 1.62 7.21 -10.08
N SER A 315 1.16 6.35 -9.17
CA SER A 315 -0.15 5.68 -9.27
C SER A 315 -1.35 6.63 -9.21
N THR A 316 -1.18 7.87 -8.73
CA THR A 316 -2.27 8.87 -8.65
C THR A 316 -2.23 9.90 -9.78
N HIS A 317 -1.04 10.24 -10.30
CA HIS A 317 -0.90 11.27 -11.33
C HIS A 317 -0.98 10.70 -12.75
N SER A 318 -0.76 9.40 -12.92
CA SER A 318 -0.76 8.75 -14.23
C SER A 318 -2.09 8.13 -14.63
N VAL A 319 -3.06 8.01 -13.71
CA VAL A 319 -4.38 7.49 -14.01
C VAL A 319 -5.14 8.58 -14.78
N PRO A 320 -5.48 8.35 -16.06
CA PRO A 320 -6.34 9.27 -16.78
C PRO A 320 -7.65 9.38 -16.01
N SER A 321 -8.13 10.59 -15.77
CA SER A 321 -9.52 10.78 -15.40
C SER A 321 -10.36 10.24 -16.55
N ASN A 322 -10.80 8.98 -16.44
CA ASN A 322 -11.89 8.46 -17.26
C ASN A 322 -13.14 9.26 -16.84
N SER A 323 -13.31 10.43 -17.46
CA SER A 323 -14.51 11.25 -17.43
C SER A 323 -15.47 10.78 -18.50
#